data_AF-A0A945M9Z8-F1
#
_entry.id   AF-A0A945M9Z8-F1
#
_cell.length_a   1.000
_cell.length_b   1.000
_cell.length_c   1.000
_cell.angle_alpha   90.00
_cell.angle_beta   90.00
_cell.angle_gamma   90.00
#
_symmetry.space_group_name_H-M   'P 1'
#
loop_
_entity.id
_entity.type
_entity.pdbx_description
1 polymer ?
#
loop_
_entity_poly.entity_id
_entity_poly.type
_entity_poly.pdbx_seq_one_letter_code
_entity_poly.pdbx_strand_id
1 'polypeptide(L)'
;MAESDALPLALTLGEPAGICGEIACKAWLELRETGPAFVALGDPAYFLETAKALGLALLVEPVSSVEAASAVFAHALPALGPALPATPDMGRPHGATAAAVIGSIEEAVRLTLNGQAGAVVTNPIHKASLYAA
;
A
#
# COMPACT_ATOMS: atom_id res chain seq x y z
N MET A 1 -1.77 -26.01 -16.00
CA MET A 1 -2.93 -25.49 -15.25
C MET A 1 -2.45 -24.22 -14.60
N ALA A 2 -2.79 -23.05 -15.16
CA ALA A 2 -2.51 -21.78 -14.50
C ALA A 2 -3.41 -21.71 -13.25
N GLU A 3 -2.79 -21.62 -12.09
CA GLU A 3 -3.46 -21.59 -10.79
C GLU A 3 -4.32 -20.34 -10.69
N SER A 4 -5.56 -20.56 -10.24
CA SER A 4 -6.56 -19.66 -9.63
C SER A 4 -6.50 -18.17 -9.98
N ASP A 5 -7.66 -17.66 -10.42
CA ASP A 5 -8.05 -16.24 -10.47
C ASP A 5 -8.05 -15.62 -9.06
N ALA A 6 -6.87 -15.54 -8.43
CA ALA A 6 -6.71 -15.18 -7.04
C ALA A 6 -6.87 -13.67 -6.89
N LEU A 7 -7.81 -13.28 -6.02
CA LEU A 7 -8.06 -11.89 -5.69
C LEU A 7 -6.77 -11.23 -5.16
N PRO A 8 -6.47 -9.97 -5.55
CA PRO A 8 -5.35 -9.24 -5.00
C PRO A 8 -5.40 -9.14 -3.48
N LEU A 9 -4.23 -9.11 -2.86
CA LEU A 9 -4.09 -8.85 -1.43
C LEU A 9 -4.22 -7.35 -1.15
N ALA A 10 -4.85 -6.98 -0.03
CA ALA A 10 -4.92 -5.60 0.42
C ALA A 10 -3.75 -5.30 1.38
N LEU A 11 -2.75 -4.56 0.90
CA LEU A 11 -1.59 -4.15 1.70
C LEU A 11 -1.88 -2.79 2.37
N THR A 12 -1.93 -2.73 3.69
CA THR A 12 -2.21 -1.48 4.42
C THR A 12 -1.05 -0.48 4.31
N LEU A 13 -1.33 0.82 4.52
CA LEU A 13 -0.33 1.89 4.44
C LEU A 13 0.81 1.71 5.45
N GLY A 14 0.47 1.32 6.68
CA GLY A 14 1.40 1.35 7.82
C GLY A 14 1.72 2.79 8.26
N GLU A 15 2.78 2.97 9.05
CA GLU A 15 3.30 4.29 9.42
C GLU A 15 4.11 4.90 8.26
N PRO A 16 3.64 5.99 7.61
CA PRO A 16 4.30 6.54 6.42
C PRO A 16 5.68 7.11 6.69
N ALA A 17 5.94 7.61 7.91
CA ALA A 17 7.25 8.10 8.32
C ALA A 17 8.26 6.95 8.59
N GLY A 18 7.79 5.70 8.60
CA GLY A 18 8.59 4.50 8.82
C GLY A 18 9.13 3.91 7.52
N ILE A 19 9.27 2.59 7.49
CA ILE A 19 9.82 1.84 6.34
C ILE A 19 8.73 1.27 5.40
N CYS A 20 7.47 1.63 5.60
CA CYS A 20 6.33 0.96 4.94
C CYS A 20 6.34 1.17 3.42
N GLY A 21 6.63 2.39 2.95
CA GLY A 21 6.80 2.66 1.52
C GLY A 21 7.96 1.87 0.90
N GLU A 22 9.07 1.71 1.63
CA GLU A 22 10.22 0.90 1.18
C GLU A 22 9.82 -0.56 1.01
N ILE A 23 9.15 -1.14 2.03
CA ILE A 23 8.69 -2.52 2.01
C ILE A 23 7.75 -2.75 0.83
N ALA A 24 6.75 -1.88 0.63
CA ALA A 24 5.79 -2.02 -0.47
C ALA A 24 6.49 -1.99 -1.85
N CYS A 25 7.40 -1.04 -2.05
CA CYS A 25 8.14 -0.91 -3.31
C CYS A 25 9.03 -2.13 -3.59
N LYS A 26 9.80 -2.58 -2.59
CA LYS A 26 10.70 -3.74 -2.74
C LYS A 26 9.91 -5.05 -2.88
N ALA A 27 8.80 -5.20 -2.14
CA ALA A 27 7.92 -6.36 -2.28
C ALA A 27 7.34 -6.44 -3.69
N TRP A 28 6.89 -5.32 -4.26
CA TRP A 28 6.39 -5.31 -5.64
C TRP A 28 7.46 -5.74 -6.65
N LEU A 29 8.69 -5.19 -6.53
CA LEU A 29 9.80 -5.54 -7.42
C LEU A 29 10.10 -7.04 -7.43
N GLU A 30 10.00 -7.70 -6.28
CA GLU A 30 10.24 -9.14 -6.13
C GLU A 30 9.05 -9.98 -6.60
N LEU A 31 7.81 -9.52 -6.37
CA LEU A 31 6.60 -10.32 -6.58
C LEU A 31 5.94 -10.12 -7.94
N ARG A 32 6.25 -9.06 -8.70
CA ARG A 32 5.50 -8.69 -9.91
C ARG A 32 5.42 -9.75 -11.02
N GLU A 33 6.39 -10.68 -11.08
CA GLU A 33 6.45 -11.70 -12.14
C GLU A 33 5.78 -13.02 -11.74
N THR A 34 5.86 -13.42 -10.46
CA THR A 34 5.49 -14.77 -10.00
C THR A 34 4.77 -14.81 -8.67
N GLY A 35 4.74 -13.69 -7.94
CA GLY A 35 4.12 -13.58 -6.63
C GLY A 35 2.63 -13.26 -6.70
N PRO A 36 1.93 -13.29 -5.56
CA PRO A 36 0.55 -12.85 -5.49
C PRO A 36 0.45 -11.35 -5.77
N ALA A 37 -0.53 -10.96 -6.60
CA ALA A 37 -0.86 -9.56 -6.80
C ALA A 37 -1.34 -8.94 -5.48
N PHE A 38 -0.99 -7.67 -5.26
CA PHE A 38 -1.48 -6.88 -4.15
C PHE A 38 -1.75 -5.44 -4.58
N VAL A 39 -2.63 -4.75 -3.87
CA VAL A 39 -2.85 -3.31 -3.97
C VAL A 39 -2.34 -2.63 -2.71
N ALA A 40 -1.52 -1.59 -2.87
CA ALA A 40 -1.07 -0.77 -1.76
C ALA A 40 -2.14 0.27 -1.40
N LEU A 41 -2.74 0.16 -0.22
CA LEU A 41 -3.77 1.08 0.23
C LEU A 41 -3.13 2.33 0.81
N GLY A 42 -3.16 3.43 0.06
CA GLY A 42 -2.52 4.69 0.42
C GLY A 42 -2.32 5.60 -0.79
N ASP A 43 -1.75 6.76 -0.52
CA ASP A 43 -1.47 7.78 -1.54
C ASP A 43 -0.45 7.27 -2.59
N PRO A 44 -0.82 7.20 -3.88
CA PRO A 44 0.12 6.83 -4.95
C PRO A 44 1.37 7.72 -5.01
N ALA A 45 1.22 9.02 -4.72
CA ALA A 45 2.34 9.95 -4.72
C ALA A 45 3.37 9.60 -3.62
N TYR A 46 2.92 9.15 -2.45
CA TYR A 46 3.80 8.70 -1.37
C TYR A 46 4.69 7.54 -1.80
N PHE A 47 4.12 6.51 -2.45
CA PHE A 47 4.90 5.37 -2.94
C PHE A 47 5.86 5.76 -4.06
N LEU A 48 5.43 6.65 -4.96
CA LEU A 48 6.28 7.15 -6.04
C LEU A 48 7.47 7.95 -5.51
N GLU A 49 7.24 8.86 -4.57
CA GLU A 49 8.33 9.62 -3.93
C GLU A 49 9.27 8.71 -3.13
N THR A 50 8.73 7.66 -2.50
CA THR A 50 9.55 6.64 -1.81
C THR A 50 10.45 5.90 -2.81
N ALA A 51 9.91 5.45 -3.94
CA ALA A 51 10.70 4.78 -4.98
C ALA A 51 11.82 5.69 -5.51
N LYS A 52 11.53 6.97 -5.77
CA LYS A 52 12.53 7.97 -6.18
C LYS A 52 13.63 8.16 -5.15
N ALA A 53 13.26 8.33 -3.87
CA ALA A 53 14.21 8.53 -2.78
C ALA A 53 15.16 7.32 -2.60
N LEU A 54 14.69 6.12 -2.92
CA LEU A 54 15.47 4.89 -2.85
C LEU A 54 16.21 4.55 -4.16
N GLY A 55 16.04 5.33 -5.23
CA GLY A 55 16.62 5.03 -6.54
C GLY A 55 16.05 3.78 -7.20
N LEU A 56 14.82 3.39 -6.86
CA LEU A 56 14.16 2.19 -7.41
C LEU A 56 13.49 2.53 -8.75
N ALA A 57 13.80 1.74 -9.77
CA ALA A 57 13.16 1.84 -11.08
C ALA A 57 11.83 1.08 -11.10
N LEU A 58 10.76 1.74 -10.66
CA LEU A 58 9.39 1.25 -10.75
C LEU A 58 8.40 2.36 -11.09
N LEU A 59 7.26 1.97 -11.64
CA LEU A 59 6.10 2.85 -11.81
C LEU A 59 5.11 2.59 -10.66
N VAL A 60 4.41 3.63 -10.25
CA VAL A 60 3.25 3.52 -9.35
C VAL A 60 2.03 3.94 -10.15
N GLU A 61 1.00 3.10 -10.17
CA GLU A 61 -0.23 3.34 -10.90
C GLU A 61 -1.40 3.52 -9.93
N PRO A 62 -2.03 4.71 -9.89
CA PRO A 62 -3.28 4.90 -9.19
C PRO A 62 -4.37 4.03 -9.82
N VAL A 63 -4.98 3.16 -9.02
CA VAL A 63 -6.11 2.32 -9.47
C VAL A 63 -7.40 2.82 -8.83
N SER A 64 -8.53 2.62 -9.51
CA SER A 64 -9.86 3.00 -9.00
C SER A 64 -10.53 1.91 -8.16
N SER A 65 -10.00 0.69 -8.18
CA SER A 65 -10.52 -0.45 -7.42
C SER A 65 -9.45 -1.53 -7.23
N VAL A 66 -9.71 -2.48 -6.34
CA VAL A 66 -8.79 -3.61 -6.06
C VAL A 66 -8.69 -4.53 -7.28
N GLU A 67 -9.81 -4.73 -7.98
CA GLU A 67 -9.89 -5.62 -9.14
C GLU A 67 -9.00 -5.12 -10.30
N ALA A 68 -8.84 -3.80 -10.43
CA ALA A 68 -7.94 -3.19 -11.41
C ALA A 68 -6.44 -3.43 -11.09
N ALA A 69 -6.10 -3.79 -9.86
CA ALA A 69 -4.71 -4.01 -9.45
C ALA A 69 -4.04 -5.14 -10.24
N SER A 70 -4.73 -6.26 -10.47
CA SER A 70 -4.18 -7.40 -11.21
C SER A 70 -3.77 -7.05 -12.63
N ALA A 71 -4.50 -6.15 -13.29
CA ALA A 71 -4.23 -5.77 -14.68
C ALA A 71 -2.93 -4.98 -14.84
N VAL A 72 -2.49 -4.27 -13.79
CA VAL A 72 -1.31 -3.39 -13.82
C VAL A 72 -0.12 -3.96 -13.07
N PHE A 73 -0.33 -4.96 -12.19
CA PHE A 73 0.66 -5.45 -11.23
C PHE A 73 1.98 -5.90 -11.86
N ALA A 74 1.95 -6.47 -13.08
CA ALA A 74 3.16 -6.89 -13.78
C ALA A 74 4.06 -5.71 -14.25
N HIS A 75 3.52 -4.48 -14.28
CA HIS A 75 4.17 -3.32 -14.91
C HIS A 75 4.30 -2.11 -13.98
N ALA A 76 3.41 -1.97 -13.01
CA ALA A 76 3.43 -0.92 -12.00
C ALA A 76 2.94 -1.43 -10.65
N LEU A 77 3.36 -0.77 -9.57
CA LEU A 77 2.79 -0.94 -8.23
C LEU A 77 1.40 -0.28 -8.20
N PRO A 78 0.30 -1.05 -8.10
CA PRO A 78 -1.03 -0.46 -7.96
C PRO A 78 -1.20 0.15 -6.57
N ALA A 79 -1.65 1.40 -6.52
CA ALA A 79 -1.95 2.12 -5.29
C ALA A 79 -3.38 2.65 -5.31
N LEU A 80 -4.09 2.50 -4.18
CA LEU A 80 -5.47 2.91 -4.01
C LEU A 80 -5.62 3.67 -2.69
N GLY A 81 -5.90 4.97 -2.75
CA GLY A 81 -6.14 5.74 -1.54
C GLY A 81 -6.15 7.25 -1.79
N PRO A 82 -6.63 8.04 -0.82
CA PRO A 82 -6.57 9.49 -0.88
C PRO A 82 -5.14 9.99 -0.72
N ALA A 83 -4.91 11.24 -1.10
CA ALA A 83 -3.67 11.94 -0.81
C ALA A 83 -3.40 12.01 0.70
N LEU A 84 -2.13 11.91 1.09
CA LEU A 84 -1.76 12.12 2.49
C LEU A 84 -2.02 13.58 2.91
N PRO A 85 -2.49 13.82 4.14
CA PRO A 85 -2.77 15.18 4.62
C PRO A 85 -1.51 16.04 4.79
N ALA A 86 -0.35 15.39 4.89
CA ALA A 86 0.96 16.04 4.95
C ALA A 86 2.03 15.08 4.43
N THR A 87 3.13 15.64 3.93
CA THR A 87 4.33 14.88 3.59
C THR A 87 4.94 14.28 4.86
N PRO A 88 5.17 12.95 4.92
CA PRO A 88 5.78 12.32 6.10
C PRO A 88 7.22 12.80 6.33
N ASP A 89 7.58 13.10 7.58
CA ASP A 89 8.97 13.35 8.00
C ASP A 89 9.62 12.01 8.35
N MET A 90 10.49 11.50 7.47
CA MET A 90 11.06 10.16 7.58
C MET A 90 11.83 9.98 8.89
N GLY A 91 11.50 8.93 9.65
CA GLY A 91 12.05 8.66 10.97
C GLY A 91 11.37 9.44 12.11
N ARG A 92 10.36 10.27 11.82
CA ARG A 92 9.63 11.07 12.80
C ARG A 92 8.11 10.88 12.65
N PRO A 93 7.57 9.76 13.16
CA PRO A 93 6.13 9.51 13.21
C PRO A 93 5.36 10.67 13.87
N HIS A 94 4.21 11.04 13.31
CA HIS A 94 3.36 12.12 13.81
C HIS A 94 1.88 11.75 13.63
N GLY A 95 1.02 12.18 14.56
CA GLY A 95 -0.43 11.95 14.48
C GLY A 95 -1.14 12.55 13.25
N ALA A 96 -0.47 13.37 12.44
CA ALA A 96 -1.09 14.00 11.27
C ALA A 96 -1.45 12.97 10.19
N THR A 97 -0.72 11.86 10.12
CA THR A 97 -0.99 10.75 9.18
C THR A 97 -1.88 9.66 9.79
N ALA A 98 -2.23 9.74 11.09
CA ALA A 98 -2.92 8.67 11.79
C ALA A 98 -4.26 8.28 11.15
N ALA A 99 -5.05 9.27 10.71
CA ALA A 99 -6.31 9.03 10.01
C ALA A 99 -6.12 8.24 8.71
N ALA A 100 -5.04 8.51 7.96
CA ALA A 100 -4.71 7.75 6.75
C ALA A 100 -4.28 6.31 7.08
N VAL A 101 -3.50 6.11 8.16
CA VAL A 101 -3.09 4.77 8.62
C VAL A 101 -4.31 3.95 9.01
N ILE A 102 -5.18 4.49 9.86
CA ILE A 102 -6.39 3.83 10.34
C ILE A 102 -7.33 3.56 9.16
N GLY A 103 -7.58 4.54 8.31
CA GLY A 103 -8.43 4.40 7.13
C GLY A 103 -7.94 3.30 6.18
N SER A 104 -6.63 3.14 6.00
CA SER A 104 -6.09 2.04 5.18
C SER A 104 -6.37 0.65 5.78
N ILE A 105 -6.39 0.54 7.11
CA ILE A 105 -6.70 -0.73 7.81
C ILE A 105 -8.19 -1.02 7.69
N GLU A 106 -9.04 -0.02 7.96
CA GLU A 106 -10.49 -0.13 7.81
C GLU A 106 -10.87 -0.55 6.39
N GLU A 107 -10.24 0.06 5.39
CA GLU A 107 -10.49 -0.24 3.99
C GLU A 107 -10.00 -1.65 3.61
N ALA A 108 -8.81 -2.08 4.05
CA ALA A 108 -8.34 -3.44 3.81
C ALA A 108 -9.30 -4.50 4.37
N VAL A 109 -9.79 -4.28 5.60
CA VAL A 109 -10.75 -5.14 6.25
C VAL A 109 -12.07 -5.14 5.49
N ARG A 110 -12.59 -3.96 5.11
CA ARG A 110 -13.84 -3.84 4.34
C ARG A 110 -13.75 -4.59 3.01
N LEU A 111 -12.68 -4.38 2.25
CA LEU A 111 -12.45 -5.03 0.95
C LEU A 111 -12.38 -6.55 1.09
N THR A 112 -11.68 -7.04 2.11
CA THR A 112 -11.54 -8.49 2.34
C THR A 112 -12.86 -9.12 2.79
N LEU A 113 -13.58 -8.49 3.72
CA LEU A 113 -14.88 -8.99 4.19
C LEU A 113 -15.95 -8.97 3.08
N ASN A 114 -15.84 -8.05 2.13
CA ASN A 114 -16.72 -7.98 0.96
C ASN A 114 -16.30 -8.91 -0.18
N GLY A 115 -15.23 -9.70 -0.02
CA GLY A 115 -14.74 -10.61 -1.05
C GLY A 115 -14.10 -9.92 -2.26
N GLN A 116 -13.64 -8.67 -2.11
CA GLN A 116 -12.95 -7.91 -3.16
C GLN A 116 -11.42 -8.10 -3.10
N ALA A 117 -10.89 -8.41 -1.92
CA ALA A 117 -9.49 -8.73 -1.70
C ALA A 117 -9.35 -10.13 -1.09
N GLY A 118 -8.28 -10.84 -1.43
CA GLY A 118 -8.05 -12.22 -0.97
C GLY A 118 -7.64 -12.32 0.49
N ALA A 119 -6.90 -11.33 1.00
CA ALA A 119 -6.53 -11.21 2.41
C ALA A 119 -6.05 -9.80 2.74
N VAL A 120 -5.94 -9.52 4.04
CA VAL A 120 -5.25 -8.34 4.57
C VAL A 120 -3.78 -8.67 4.82
N VAL A 121 -2.88 -7.82 4.33
CA VAL A 121 -1.45 -7.83 4.67
C VAL A 121 -1.14 -6.49 5.33
N THR A 122 -0.56 -6.52 6.53
CA THR A 122 -0.33 -5.30 7.30
C THR A 122 1.12 -4.83 7.20
N ASN A 123 1.29 -3.57 6.80
CA ASN A 123 2.55 -2.87 7.06
C ASN A 123 2.67 -2.49 8.55
N PRO A 124 3.89 -2.31 9.09
CA PRO A 124 4.10 -1.90 10.48
C PRO A 124 3.44 -0.54 10.78
N ILE A 125 2.93 -0.37 12.01
CA ILE A 125 2.37 0.90 12.48
C ILE A 125 3.16 1.43 13.68
N HIS A 126 3.05 2.74 13.96
CA HIS A 126 3.51 3.34 15.19
C HIS A 126 2.33 3.69 16.12
N LYS A 127 2.04 2.79 17.08
CA LYS A 127 0.84 2.87 17.93
C LYS A 127 0.71 4.20 18.68
N ALA A 128 1.81 4.79 19.14
CA ALA A 128 1.76 6.06 19.85
C ALA A 128 1.36 7.25 18.94
N SER A 129 1.71 7.23 17.65
CA SER A 129 1.22 8.24 16.70
C SER A 129 -0.29 8.22 16.58
N LEU A 130 -0.89 7.02 16.61
CA LEU A 130 -2.32 6.85 16.47
C LEU A 130 -3.10 7.36 17.69
N TYR A 131 -2.53 7.24 18.89
CA TYR A 131 -3.14 7.76 20.11
C TYR A 131 -3.00 9.26 20.31
N ALA A 132 -2.04 9.89 19.63
CA ALA A 132 -1.79 11.32 19.71
C ALA A 132 -2.57 12.14 18.67
N ALA A 133 -3.47 11.48 17.91
CA ALA A 133 -4.26 12.08 16.84
C ALA A 133 -5.61 12.61 17.33
#